data_AF-A0A846QQB4-F1
#
_entry.id   AF-A0A846QQB4-F1
#
_cell.length_a   1.000
_cell.length_b   1.000
_cell.length_c   1.000
_cell.angle_alpha   90.00
_cell.angle_beta   90.00
_cell.angle_gamma   90.00
#
_symmetry.space_group_name_H-M   'P 1'
#
loop_
_entity.id
_entity.type
_entity.pdbx_description
1 polymer ?
#
loop_
_entity_poly.entity_id
_entity_poly.type
_entity_poly.pdbx_seq_one_letter_code
_entity_poly.pdbx_strand_id
1 'polypeptide(L)'
;MAGWQADAARAAGEREAKVVEERARRERVALDDARRRALASGRVALAGSGIDAGSGSAVEVLSGHAAAYERELLDMEFDSRLRAEEARYGGALRSDAFGDRSRGYALRRNRTLLEAGIGVGAGRLW
;
A
#
# COMPACT_ATOMS: atom_id res chain seq x y z
N MET A 1 -3.90 7.58 -28.07
CA MET A 1 -4.29 8.22 -26.79
C MET A 1 -4.67 7.24 -25.68
N ALA A 2 -4.59 5.93 -25.90
CA ALA A 2 -5.18 4.98 -24.97
C ALA A 2 -4.15 4.28 -24.07
N GLY A 3 -2.93 4.08 -24.59
CA GLY A 3 -1.78 3.62 -23.81
C GLY A 3 -1.40 4.59 -22.69
N TRP A 4 -1.33 5.91 -22.97
CA TRP A 4 -0.97 6.89 -21.94
C TRP A 4 -1.98 6.95 -20.77
N GLN A 5 -3.26 6.64 -21.02
CA GLN A 5 -4.28 6.58 -19.97
C GLN A 5 -4.16 5.31 -19.11
N ALA A 6 -3.82 4.18 -19.74
CA ALA A 6 -3.53 2.93 -19.02
C ALA A 6 -2.26 3.07 -18.16
N ASP A 7 -1.19 3.61 -18.73
CA ASP A 7 0.07 3.88 -18.01
C ASP A 7 -0.14 4.89 -16.87
N ALA A 8 -0.94 5.94 -17.09
CA ALA A 8 -1.28 6.91 -16.06
C ALA A 8 -2.09 6.29 -14.91
N ALA A 9 -3.01 5.36 -15.21
CA ALA A 9 -3.80 4.65 -14.19
C ALA A 9 -2.93 3.72 -13.32
N ARG A 10 -2.00 3.00 -13.95
CA ARG A 10 -1.03 2.18 -13.22
C ARG A 10 -0.09 3.04 -12.36
N ALA A 11 0.43 4.13 -12.92
CA ALA A 11 1.27 5.07 -12.19
C ALA A 11 0.53 5.77 -11.04
N ALA A 12 -0.77 6.01 -11.17
CA ALA A 12 -1.59 6.54 -10.08
C ALA A 12 -1.72 5.54 -8.92
N GLY A 13 -2.02 4.26 -9.21
CA GLY A 13 -2.07 3.21 -8.18
C GLY A 13 -0.74 3.02 -7.45
N GLU A 14 0.39 3.06 -8.17
CA GLU A 14 1.73 3.01 -7.57
C GLU A 14 2.03 4.23 -6.68
N ARG A 15 1.58 5.43 -7.07
CA ARG A 15 1.72 6.62 -6.23
C ARG A 15 0.87 6.54 -4.98
N GLU A 16 -0.37 6.06 -5.09
CA GLU A 16 -1.26 5.84 -3.95
C GLU A 16 -0.65 4.82 -2.96
N ALA A 17 -0.11 3.71 -3.47
CA ALA A 17 0.57 2.71 -2.66
C ALA A 17 1.78 3.28 -1.91
N LYS A 18 2.61 4.10 -2.57
CA LYS A 18 3.76 4.77 -1.92
C LYS A 18 3.31 5.72 -0.80
N VAL A 19 2.22 6.45 -0.98
CA VAL A 19 1.68 7.32 0.07
C VAL A 19 1.23 6.51 1.28
N VAL A 20 0.60 5.36 1.07
CA VAL A 20 0.23 4.44 2.16
C VAL A 20 1.46 3.94 2.90
N GLU A 21 2.49 3.49 2.18
CA GLU A 21 3.76 3.01 2.76
C GLU A 21 4.50 4.12 3.53
N GLU A 22 4.56 5.33 3.00
CA GLU A 22 5.17 6.47 3.68
C GLU A 22 4.42 6.85 4.96
N ARG A 23 3.08 6.82 4.91
CA ARG A 23 2.25 7.07 6.09
C ARG A 23 2.48 6.02 7.16
N ALA A 24 2.49 4.74 6.80
CA ALA A 24 2.78 3.64 7.72
C ALA A 24 4.16 3.78 8.36
N ARG A 25 5.17 4.22 7.58
CA ARG A 25 6.51 4.51 8.11
C ARG A 25 6.50 5.62 9.16
N ARG A 26 5.69 6.68 8.96
CA ARG A 26 5.55 7.77 9.95
C ARG A 26 4.80 7.31 11.19
N GLU A 27 3.74 6.53 11.03
CA GLU A 27 2.96 5.95 12.13
C GLU A 27 3.82 5.01 12.98
N ARG A 28 4.69 4.21 12.36
CA ARG A 28 5.69 3.38 13.07
C ARG A 28 6.59 4.20 13.99
N VAL A 29 7.11 5.34 13.53
CA VAL A 29 7.97 6.21 14.34
C VAL A 29 7.19 6.76 15.54
N ALA A 30 5.94 7.19 15.31
CA ALA A 30 5.08 7.67 16.39
C ALA A 30 4.76 6.58 17.43
N LEU A 31 4.53 5.35 16.97
CA LEU A 31 4.31 4.18 17.83
C LEU A 31 5.57 3.81 18.63
N ASP A 32 6.75 3.84 18.00
CA ASP A 32 8.03 3.62 18.68
C ASP A 32 8.26 4.63 19.82
N ASP A 33 7.94 5.90 19.58
CA ASP A 33 8.02 6.94 20.59
C ASP A 33 6.99 6.73 21.71
N ALA A 34 5.76 6.35 21.37
CA ALA A 34 4.71 6.03 22.34
C ALA A 34 5.12 4.85 23.23
N ARG A 35 5.69 3.79 22.66
CA ARG A 35 6.24 2.64 23.40
C ARG A 35 7.31 3.07 24.40
N ARG A 36 8.28 3.88 23.97
CA ARG A 36 9.36 4.35 24.85
C ARG A 36 8.80 5.12 26.03
N ARG A 37 7.80 5.97 25.80
CA ARG A 37 7.10 6.71 26.87
C ARG A 37 6.32 5.78 27.80
N ALA A 38 5.60 4.80 27.26
CA ALA A 38 4.85 3.83 28.05
C ALA A 38 5.77 2.99 28.95
N LEU A 39 6.89 2.49 28.41
CA LEU A 39 7.89 1.76 29.20
C LEU A 39 8.56 2.65 30.26
N ALA A 40 8.86 3.90 29.93
CA ALA A 40 9.42 4.86 30.90
C ALA A 40 8.41 5.15 32.03
N SER A 41 7.15 5.39 31.68
CA SER A 41 6.07 5.61 32.66
C SER A 41 5.85 4.39 33.54
N GLY A 42 5.85 3.18 32.96
CA GLY A 42 5.77 1.93 33.72
C GLY A 42 6.92 1.78 34.72
N ARG A 43 8.17 2.08 34.31
CA ARG A 43 9.32 2.08 35.22
C ARG A 43 9.19 3.08 36.37
N VAL A 44 8.68 4.28 36.09
CA VAL A 44 8.45 5.30 37.14
C VAL A 44 7.35 4.85 38.11
N ALA A 45 6.26 4.26 37.61
CA ALA A 45 5.20 3.72 38.44
C ALA A 45 5.70 2.57 39.34
N LEU A 46 6.51 1.66 38.78
CA LEU A 46 7.16 0.59 39.52
C LEU A 46 8.05 1.14 40.65
N ALA A 47 8.94 2.09 40.34
CA ALA A 47 9.78 2.74 41.33
C ALA A 47 8.97 3.44 42.43
N GLY A 48 7.88 4.14 42.07
CA GLY A 48 6.98 4.79 43.03
C GLY A 48 6.23 3.80 43.94
N SER A 49 6.00 2.58 43.46
CA SER A 49 5.41 1.49 44.25
C SER A 49 6.44 0.71 45.09
N GLY A 50 7.72 1.10 45.07
CA GLY A 50 8.79 0.38 45.76
C GLY A 50 9.19 -0.94 45.11
N ILE A 51 8.72 -1.19 43.88
CA ILE A 51 9.06 -2.37 43.10
C ILE A 51 10.34 -2.07 42.33
N ASP A 52 11.41 -2.81 42.63
CA ASP A 52 12.64 -2.72 41.87
C ASP A 52 12.41 -3.20 40.43
N ALA A 53 12.98 -2.47 39.46
CA ALA A 53 12.84 -2.76 38.04
C ALA A 53 13.44 -4.13 37.66
N GLY A 54 14.34 -4.67 38.49
CA GLY A 54 14.90 -6.02 38.35
C GLY A 54 14.03 -7.14 38.94
N SER A 55 12.94 -6.82 39.64
CA SER A 55 12.05 -7.83 40.23
C SER A 55 11.19 -8.55 39.18
N GLY A 56 10.80 -9.79 39.46
CA GLY A 56 9.95 -10.58 38.55
C GLY A 56 8.64 -9.87 38.19
N SER A 57 7.98 -9.23 39.16
CA SER A 57 6.75 -8.47 38.95
C SER A 57 6.93 -7.27 38.02
N ALA A 58 8.08 -6.57 38.11
CA ALA A 58 8.39 -5.47 37.19
C ALA A 58 8.61 -5.97 35.75
N VAL A 59 9.28 -7.11 35.59
CA VAL A 59 9.53 -7.72 34.29
C VAL A 59 8.22 -8.16 33.63
N GLU A 60 7.29 -8.77 34.38
CA GLU A 60 5.97 -9.16 33.86
C GLU A 60 5.16 -7.97 33.35
N VAL A 61 5.12 -6.86 34.10
CA VAL A 61 4.40 -5.65 33.67
C VAL A 61 5.03 -5.04 32.42
N LEU A 62 6.36 -4.89 32.39
CA LEU A 62 7.06 -4.29 31.26
C LEU A 62 7.03 -5.17 30.01
N SER A 63 7.09 -6.50 30.17
CA SER A 63 6.98 -7.46 29.06
C SER A 63 5.56 -7.50 28.49
N GLY A 64 4.52 -7.38 29.33
CA GLY A 64 3.14 -7.21 28.86
C GLY A 64 2.97 -5.97 27.98
N HIS A 65 3.54 -4.84 28.37
CA HIS A 65 3.54 -3.62 27.54
C HIS A 65 4.33 -3.79 26.23
N ALA A 66 5.47 -4.50 26.26
CA ALA A 66 6.25 -4.79 25.07
C ALA A 66 5.50 -5.70 24.09
N ALA A 67 4.81 -6.73 24.59
CA ALA A 67 4.02 -7.66 23.77
C ALA A 67 2.80 -6.99 23.14
N ALA A 68 2.09 -6.13 23.89
CA ALA A 68 0.98 -5.35 23.35
C ALA A 68 1.42 -4.44 22.19
N TYR A 69 2.58 -3.79 22.34
CA TYR A 69 3.18 -2.99 21.27
C TYR A 69 3.56 -3.82 20.04
N GLU A 70 4.17 -5.00 20.23
CA GLU A 70 4.58 -5.86 19.12
C GLU A 70 3.36 -6.29 18.28
N ARG A 71 2.25 -6.61 18.95
CA ARG A 71 0.98 -6.90 18.28
C ARG A 71 0.47 -5.71 17.47
N GLU A 72 0.43 -4.52 18.06
CA GLU A 72 -0.03 -3.31 17.37
C GLU A 72 0.83 -2.98 16.14
N LEU A 73 2.15 -3.19 16.24
CA LEU A 73 3.07 -3.01 15.12
C LEU A 73 2.77 -4.01 13.99
N LEU A 74 2.57 -5.30 14.32
CA LEU A 74 2.25 -6.34 13.34
C LEU A 74 0.92 -6.07 12.64
N ASP A 75 -0.11 -5.67 13.39
CA ASP A 75 -1.42 -5.34 12.84
C ASP A 75 -1.32 -4.15 11.88
N MET A 76 -0.59 -3.09 12.26
CA MET A 76 -0.34 -1.93 11.41
C MET A 76 0.46 -2.30 10.14
N GLU A 77 1.50 -3.13 10.25
CA GLU A 77 2.29 -3.59 9.09
C GLU A 77 1.44 -4.42 8.11
N PHE A 78 0.57 -5.29 8.63
CA PHE A 78 -0.37 -6.06 7.82
C PHE A 78 -1.37 -5.14 7.09
N ASP A 79 -2.04 -4.25 7.82
CA ASP A 79 -3.04 -3.32 7.29
C ASP A 79 -2.46 -2.40 6.21
N SER A 80 -1.27 -1.85 6.47
CA SER A 80 -0.59 -0.94 5.53
C SER A 80 -0.19 -1.66 4.24
N ARG A 81 0.34 -2.88 4.34
CA ARG A 81 0.65 -3.71 3.15
C ARG A 81 -0.61 -4.05 2.36
N LEU A 82 -1.68 -4.44 3.04
CA LEU A 82 -2.94 -4.75 2.39
C LEU A 82 -3.48 -3.55 1.61
N ARG A 83 -3.53 -2.36 2.23
CA ARG A 83 -3.98 -1.13 1.56
C ARG A 83 -3.08 -0.71 0.39
N ALA A 84 -1.76 -0.92 0.51
CA ALA A 84 -0.83 -0.63 -0.58
C ALA A 84 -1.06 -1.58 -1.77
N GLU A 85 -1.29 -2.87 -1.51
CA GLU A 85 -1.64 -3.85 -2.54
C GLU A 85 -3.01 -3.55 -3.18
N GLU A 86 -4.02 -3.16 -2.40
CA GLU A 86 -5.32 -2.75 -2.92
C GLU A 86 -5.21 -1.54 -3.87
N ALA A 87 -4.36 -0.56 -3.54
CA ALA A 87 -4.10 0.60 -4.39
C ALA A 87 -3.41 0.19 -5.72
N ARG A 88 -2.39 -0.68 -5.66
CA ARG A 88 -1.72 -1.24 -6.84
C ARG A 88 -2.72 -2.00 -7.72
N TYR A 89 -3.50 -2.89 -7.11
CA TYR A 89 -4.49 -3.70 -7.80
C TYR A 89 -5.57 -2.85 -8.46
N GLY A 90 -6.10 -1.84 -7.76
CA GLY A 90 -7.05 -0.88 -8.33
C GLY A 90 -6.47 -0.05 -9.49
N GLY A 91 -5.18 0.26 -9.46
CA GLY A 91 -4.46 0.87 -10.58
C GLY A 91 -4.36 -0.06 -11.79
N ALA A 92 -4.02 -1.32 -11.57
CA ALA A 92 -3.91 -2.35 -12.61
C ALA A 92 -5.26 -2.63 -13.29
N LEU A 93 -6.33 -2.83 -12.52
CA LEU A 93 -7.68 -3.04 -13.05
C LEU A 93 -8.15 -1.89 -13.95
N ARG A 94 -7.90 -0.64 -13.53
CA ARG A 94 -8.23 0.55 -14.31
C ARG A 94 -7.43 0.58 -15.63
N SER A 95 -6.13 0.26 -15.56
CA SER A 95 -5.26 0.15 -16.74
C SER A 95 -5.78 -0.87 -17.75
N ASP A 96 -6.14 -2.07 -17.30
CA ASP A 96 -6.64 -3.14 -18.16
C ASP A 96 -7.97 -2.74 -18.83
N ALA A 97 -8.88 -2.10 -18.09
CA ALA A 97 -10.13 -1.58 -18.62
C ALA A 97 -9.92 -0.50 -19.71
N PHE A 98 -8.86 0.31 -19.64
CA PHE A 98 -8.47 1.20 -20.74
C PHE A 98 -7.90 0.40 -21.91
N GLY A 99 -7.03 -0.58 -21.66
CA GLY A 99 -6.46 -1.45 -22.69
C GLY A 99 -7.53 -2.15 -23.54
N ASP A 100 -8.53 -2.75 -22.92
CA ASP A 100 -9.60 -3.48 -23.61
C ASP A 100 -10.51 -2.56 -24.42
N ARG A 101 -10.89 -1.40 -23.87
CA ARG A 101 -11.67 -0.39 -24.60
C ARG A 101 -10.93 0.09 -25.85
N SER A 102 -9.62 0.23 -25.75
CA SER A 102 -8.74 0.68 -26.83
C SER A 102 -8.64 -0.34 -27.95
N ARG A 103 -8.47 -1.63 -27.60
CA ARG A 103 -8.49 -2.74 -28.56
C ARG A 103 -9.85 -2.84 -29.25
N GLY A 104 -10.94 -2.76 -28.48
CA GLY A 104 -12.30 -2.77 -29.04
C GLY A 104 -12.56 -1.61 -30.01
N TYR A 105 -12.07 -0.40 -29.70
CA TYR A 105 -12.17 0.75 -30.60
C TYR A 105 -11.34 0.56 -31.87
N ALA A 106 -10.11 0.03 -31.74
CA ALA A 106 -9.24 -0.27 -32.89
C ALA A 106 -9.87 -1.32 -33.82
N LEU A 107 -10.47 -2.38 -33.28
CA LEU A 107 -11.15 -3.41 -34.05
C LEU A 107 -12.38 -2.87 -34.79
N ARG A 108 -13.23 -2.08 -34.10
CA ARG A 108 -14.39 -1.44 -34.73
C ARG A 108 -13.96 -0.47 -35.84
N ARG A 109 -12.94 0.35 -35.59
CA ARG A 109 -12.38 1.27 -36.59
C ARG A 109 -11.86 0.52 -37.81
N ASN A 110 -11.07 -0.54 -37.62
CA ASN A 110 -10.53 -1.34 -38.73
C ASN A 110 -11.65 -2.00 -39.54
N ARG A 111 -12.70 -2.50 -38.87
CA ARG A 111 -13.89 -3.04 -39.53
C ARG A 111 -14.61 -1.98 -40.38
N THR A 112 -14.86 -0.79 -39.83
CA THR A 112 -15.50 0.31 -40.58
C THR A 112 -14.66 0.75 -41.79
N LEU A 113 -13.33 0.77 -41.66
CA LEU A 113 -12.43 1.09 -42.78
C LEU A 113 -12.49 0.03 -43.89
N LEU A 114 -12.51 -1.26 -43.52
CA LEU A 114 -12.70 -2.37 -44.46
C LEU A 114 -14.05 -2.31 -45.17
N GLU A 115 -15.14 -2.08 -44.43
CA GLU A 115 -16.51 -1.97 -44.98
C GLU A 115 -16.66 -0.76 -45.91
N ALA A 116 -15.93 0.33 -45.66
CA ALA A 116 -15.89 1.51 -46.53
C ALA A 116 -14.99 1.36 -47.78
N GLY A 117 -14.35 0.21 -47.98
CA GLY A 117 -13.43 -0.04 -49.10
C GLY A 117 -12.09 0.71 -48.99
N ILE A 118 -11.80 1.31 -47.84
CA ILE A 118 -10.54 2.00 -47.56
C ILE A 118 -9.58 0.96 -47.01
N GLY A 119 -8.75 0.39 -47.88
CA GLY A 119 -7.78 -0.65 -47.52
C GLY A 119 -6.98 -0.29 -46.27
N VAL A 120 -7.13 -1.07 -45.20
CA VAL A 120 -6.29 -0.96 -44.00
C VAL A 120 -4.93 -1.48 -44.42
N GLY A 121 -3.97 -0.58 -44.66
CA GLY A 121 -2.71 -0.85 -45.34
C GLY A 121 -2.03 -2.15 -44.93
N ALA A 122 -2.20 -3.19 -45.74
CA ALA A 122 -1.25 -4.29 -45.89
C ALA A 122 -0.13 -3.80 -46.82
N GLY A 123 0.60 -2.77 -46.39
CA GLY A 123 1.82 -2.31 -47.04
C GLY A 123 3.02 -3.01 -46.43
N ARG A 124 3.13 -4.34 -46.59
CA ARG A 124 4.41 -5.03 -46.46
C ARG A 124 5.04 -5.01 -47.85
N LEU A 125 5.85 -3.98 -48.10
CA LEU A 125 6.80 -4.00 -49.21
C LEU A 125 7.91 -4.99 -48.86
N TRP A 126 8.35 -5.71 -49.88
CA TRP A 126 9.70 -6.27 -49.95
C TRP A 126 10.72 -5.14 -49.88
#